data_AF-A0A6V7L9J5-F1
#
_entry.id   AF-A0A6V7L9J5-F1
#
_cell.length_a   1.000
_cell.length_b   1.000
_cell.length_c   1.000
_cell.angle_alpha   90.00
_cell.angle_beta   90.00
_cell.angle_gamma   90.00
#
_symmetry.space_group_name_H-M   'P 1'
#
loop_
_entity.id
_entity.type
_entity.pdbx_description
1 polymer ?
#
loop_
_entity_poly.entity_id
_entity_poly.type
_entity_poly.pdbx_seq_one_letter_code
_entity_poly.pdbx_strand_id
1 'polypeptide(L)' 'RNRWVVYSPRVHMDYDASQVPAEWYGWLHYKTDYLPHKDPHRPNYKWMIEHRMNPSGTKDAYMPYSTTRSKIEAWKPPQ' A
#
# COMPACT_ATOMS: atom_id res chain seq x y z
N ARG A 1 20.25 17.51 -6.14
CA ARG A 1 19.41 16.79 -5.16
C ARG A 1 18.79 17.81 -4.22
N ASN A 2 17.50 18.12 -4.36
CA ASN A 2 16.83 19.23 -3.64
C ASN A 2 15.50 18.84 -2.97
N ARG A 3 15.07 17.57 -3.07
CA ARG A 3 13.87 17.05 -2.40
C ARG A 3 14.27 15.83 -1.57
N TRP A 4 13.87 15.81 -0.30
CA TRP A 4 14.08 14.69 0.62
C TRP A 4 12.93 14.63 1.63
N VAL A 5 12.81 13.50 2.32
CA VAL A 5 11.83 13.29 3.38
C VAL A 5 12.57 12.93 4.67
N VAL A 6 12.04 13.41 5.80
CA VAL A 6 12.43 12.95 7.13
C VAL A 6 11.24 12.14 7.67
N TYR A 7 11.48 10.87 7.96
CA TYR A 7 10.42 9.95 8.42
C TYR A 7 9.97 10.29 9.85
N SER A 8 8.76 9.84 10.20
CA SER A 8 8.16 10.11 11.50
C SER A 8 8.99 9.53 12.65
N PRO A 9 9.17 10.26 13.77
CA PRO A 9 9.88 9.75 14.95
C PRO A 9 9.31 8.44 15.51
N ARG A 10 8.02 8.15 15.26
CA ARG A 10 7.34 6.92 15.70
C ARG A 10 7.96 5.64 15.11
N VAL A 11 8.58 5.78 13.94
CA VAL A 11 9.21 4.68 13.20
C VAL A 11 10.65 4.45 13.67
N HIS A 12 11.25 5.46 14.30
CA HIS A 12 12.58 5.40 14.88
C HIS A 12 13.65 4.91 13.89
N MET A 13 14.22 3.72 14.08
CA MET A 13 15.23 3.14 13.19
C MET A 13 14.66 2.29 12.05
N ASP A 14 13.37 1.92 12.12
CA ASP A 14 12.73 1.03 11.15
C ASP A 14 12.12 1.81 9.96
N TYR A 15 12.83 2.83 9.50
CA TYR A 15 12.38 3.65 8.37
C TYR A 15 12.49 2.88 7.06
N ASP A 16 11.44 2.97 6.24
CA ASP A 16 11.38 2.29 4.96
C ASP A 16 10.81 3.21 3.88
N ALA A 17 11.30 3.04 2.65
CA ALA A 17 10.88 3.83 1.49
C ALA A 17 9.39 3.67 1.17
N SER A 18 8.79 2.52 1.49
CA SER A 18 7.36 2.29 1.29
C SER A 18 6.45 3.11 2.22
N GLN A 19 7.00 3.77 3.24
CA GLN A 19 6.25 4.61 4.16
C GLN A 19 5.85 5.96 3.54
N VAL A 20 6.40 6.32 2.39
CA VAL A 20 5.98 7.52 1.65
C VAL A 20 4.61 7.25 1.02
N PRO A 21 3.56 8.02 1.34
CA PRO A 21 2.25 7.83 0.73
C PRO A 21 2.28 8.18 -0.76
N ALA A 22 1.37 7.59 -1.54
CA ALA A 22 1.27 7.83 -2.99
C ALA A 22 1.18 9.32 -3.34
N GLU A 23 0.55 10.08 -2.44
CA GLU A 23 0.43 11.53 -2.47
C GLU A 23 1.76 12.29 -2.51
N TRP A 24 2.74 11.87 -1.71
CA TRP A 24 4.05 12.50 -1.63
C TRP A 24 5.05 11.86 -2.59
N TYR A 25 4.81 10.61 -2.98
CA TYR A 25 5.67 9.84 -3.87
C TYR A 25 5.94 10.58 -5.19
N GLY A 26 4.91 11.15 -5.81
CA GLY A 26 5.05 11.88 -7.07
C GLY A 26 5.95 13.12 -6.95
N TRP A 27 5.78 13.91 -5.91
CA TRP A 27 6.60 15.10 -5.66
C TRP A 27 8.04 14.73 -5.33
N LEU A 28 8.25 13.71 -4.50
CA LEU A 28 9.57 13.25 -4.11
C LEU A 28 10.39 12.71 -5.30
N HIS A 29 9.73 12.04 -6.24
CA HIS A 29 10.35 11.44 -7.43
C HIS A 29 10.27 12.32 -8.69
N TYR A 30 10.05 13.63 -8.55
CA TYR A 30 10.00 14.59 -9.66
C TYR A 30 8.98 14.25 -10.77
N LYS A 31 7.90 13.52 -10.42
CA LYS A 31 6.78 13.29 -11.35
C LYS A 31 5.85 14.49 -11.44
N THR A 32 5.79 15.27 -10.36
CA THR A 32 5.00 16.50 -10.27
C THR A 32 5.75 17.53 -9.44
N ASP A 33 5.55 18.80 -9.77
CA ASP A 33 6.03 19.93 -8.96
C ASP A 33 5.00 20.38 -7.94
N TYR A 34 3.75 19.93 -8.08
CA TYR A 34 2.69 20.25 -7.14
C TYR A 34 2.87 19.48 -5.83
N LEU A 35 2.69 20.22 -4.73
CA LEU A 35 2.56 19.64 -3.41
C LEU A 35 1.22 18.90 -3.31
N PRO A 36 1.13 17.83 -2.52
CA PRO A 36 -0.08 17.04 -2.39
C PRO A 36 -1.34 17.81 -2.01
N HIS A 37 -1.20 18.88 -1.22
CA HIS A 37 -2.31 19.74 -0.82
C HIS A 37 -2.70 20.82 -1.85
N LYS A 38 -1.88 21.02 -2.90
CA LYS A 38 -2.08 22.04 -3.95
C LYS A 38 -2.49 21.44 -5.28
N ASP A 39 -2.57 20.12 -5.39
CA ASP A 39 -2.88 19.42 -6.63
C ASP A 39 -4.41 19.30 -6.82
N PRO A 40 -5.02 20.07 -7.74
CA PRO A 40 -6.46 20.05 -7.96
C PRO A 40 -6.93 18.78 -8.71
N HIS A 41 -6.01 18.03 -9.33
CA HIS A 41 -6.33 16.86 -10.14
C HIS A 41 -6.15 15.56 -9.37
N ARG A 42 -5.89 15.63 -8.07
CA ARG A 42 -5.72 14.44 -7.26
C ARG A 42 -7.02 13.66 -7.13
N PRO A 43 -7.04 12.37 -7.53
CA PRO A 43 -8.22 11.55 -7.31
C PRO A 43 -8.44 11.36 -5.80
N ASN A 44 -9.66 11.61 -5.34
CA ASN A 44 -10.15 11.19 -4.04
C ASN A 44 -11.51 10.51 -4.21
N TYR A 45 -11.47 9.18 -4.33
CA TYR A 45 -12.60 8.30 -4.58
C TYR A 45 -12.87 7.47 -3.33
N LYS A 46 -14.15 7.18 -3.08
CA LYS A 46 -14.61 6.44 -1.89
C LYS A 46 -14.03 5.04 -1.74
N TRP A 47 -13.55 4.44 -2.83
CA TRP A 47 -12.99 3.08 -2.84
C TRP A 47 -11.48 3.04 -2.60
N MET A 48 -10.80 4.19 -2.57
CA MET A 48 -9.36 4.21 -2.29
C MET A 48 -9.09 3.93 -0.82
N ILE A 49 -8.10 3.07 -0.61
CA ILE A 49 -7.67 2.66 0.73
C ILE A 49 -6.62 3.66 1.22
N GLU A 50 -6.58 3.88 2.53
CA GLU A 50 -5.50 4.64 3.15
C GLU A 50 -4.13 4.00 2.89
N HIS A 51 -3.10 4.84 2.87
CA HIS A 51 -1.74 4.36 2.64
C HIS A 51 -1.31 3.39 3.74
N ARG A 52 -0.78 2.24 3.32
CA ARG A 52 -0.17 1.23 4.18
C ARG A 52 1.24 0.95 3.67
N MET A 53 2.20 0.91 4.59
CA MET A 53 3.58 0.50 4.30
C MET A 53 3.63 -0.97 3.84
N ASN A 54 4.74 -1.35 3.20
CA ASN A 54 4.92 -2.71 2.72
C ASN A 54 5.00 -3.72 3.89
N PRO A 55 4.05 -4.67 4.00
CA PRO A 55 4.05 -5.66 5.09
C PRO A 55 4.88 -6.91 4.76
N SER A 56 5.63 -6.96 3.64
CA SER A 56 6.50 -8.10 3.30
C SER A 56 7.41 -8.49 4.47
N GLY A 57 7.52 -9.79 4.75
CA GLY A 57 8.34 -10.30 5.86
C GLY A 57 7.71 -10.15 7.25
N THR A 58 6.53 -9.55 7.36
CA THR A 58 5.76 -9.48 8.61
C THR A 58 4.63 -10.51 8.63
N LYS A 59 3.93 -10.63 9.77
CA LYS A 59 2.72 -11.47 9.89
C LYS A 59 1.59 -11.04 8.95
N ASP A 60 1.61 -9.78 8.52
CA ASP A 60 0.60 -9.17 7.65
C ASP A 60 0.94 -9.28 6.16
N ALA A 61 1.98 -10.04 5.80
CA ALA A 61 2.36 -10.25 4.42
C ALA A 61 1.21 -10.88 3.62
N TYR A 62 1.04 -10.42 2.38
CA TYR A 62 0.07 -11.00 1.47
C TYR A 62 0.43 -12.45 1.15
N MET A 63 -0.47 -13.38 1.47
CA MET A 63 -0.34 -14.81 1.16
C MET A 63 -1.37 -15.18 0.09
N PRO A 64 -0.95 -15.56 -1.12
CA PRO A 64 -1.89 -15.91 -2.17
C PRO A 64 -2.65 -17.20 -1.81
N TYR A 65 -3.94 -17.23 -2.14
CA TYR A 65 -4.81 -18.39 -1.99
C TYR A 65 -5.67 -18.54 -3.24
N SER A 66 -6.24 -19.73 -3.46
CA SER A 66 -7.20 -19.93 -4.53
C SER A 66 -8.46 -19.13 -4.26
N THR A 67 -8.77 -18.16 -5.12
CA THR A 67 -10.04 -17.42 -5.08
C THR A 67 -11.20 -18.21 -5.66
N THR A 68 -10.92 -19.37 -6.29
CA THR A 68 -11.92 -20.26 -6.89
C THR A 68 -12.34 -21.37 -5.94
N ARG A 69 -13.63 -21.74 -6.01
CA ARG A 69 -14.19 -22.90 -5.29
C ARG A 69 -13.73 -24.20 -5.95
N SER A 70 -13.76 -25.30 -5.21
CA SER A 70 -13.52 -26.64 -5.76
C SER A 70 -14.52 -26.92 -6.89
N LYS A 71 -14.01 -27.32 -8.06
CA LYS A 71 -14.85 -27.60 -9.23
C LYS A 71 -15.61 -28.93 -9.14
N ILE A 72 -15.11 -29.85 -8.32
CA ILE A 72 -15.65 -31.20 -8.16
C ILE A 72 -16.18 -31.31 -6.73
N GLU A 73 -17.44 -31.71 -6.60
CA GLU A 73 -18.04 -32.05 -5.32
C GLU A 73 -17.80 -33.54 -5.03
N ALA A 74 -17.12 -33.83 -3.93
CA ALA A 74 -16.88 -35.20 -3.51
C ALA A 74 -18.14 -35.80 -2.85
N TRP A 75 -18.44 -37.06 -3.16
CA TRP A 75 -19.49 -37.80 -2.49
C TRP A 75 -19.17 -37.96 -0.99
N LYS A 76 -20.15 -37.71 -0.12
CA LYS A 76 -20.06 -37.91 1.33
C LYS A 76 -20.84 -39.16 1.74
N PRO A 77 -20.20 -40.20 2.30
CA PRO A 77 -20.89 -41.43 2.69
C PRO A 77 -21.90 -41.19 3.84
N PRO A 78 -23.02 -41.93 3.88
CA PRO A 78 -23.88 -41.98 5.05
C PRO A 78 -23.19 -42.67 6.23
N GLN A 79 -23.49 -42.21 7.45
CA GLN A 79 -22.94 -42.71 8.72
C GLN A 79 -23.62 -44.00 9.18
#